data_AF-A0A3V2HX85-F1
#
_entry.id   AF-A0A3V2HX85-F1
#
_cell.length_a   1.000
_cell.length_b   1.000
_cell.length_c   1.000
_cell.angle_alpha   90.00
_cell.angle_beta   90.00
_cell.angle_gamma   90.00
#
_symmetry.space_group_name_H-M   'P 1'
#
loop_
_entity.id
_entity.type
_entity.pdbx_description
1 polymer ?
#
loop_
_entity_poly.entity_id
_entity_poly.type
_entity_poly.pdbx_seq_one_letter_code
_entity_poly.pdbx_strand_id
1 'polypeptide(L)'
;MIEFGNFYQLIAKNHLSHWLETLPAQIAAWQREQQHGLFKQWSNAVEFLPEMTPWRLDLLHSVTAESETPLSEGQLKRIDTLLRNLMPWRKGPFSLYGVDIDTEWRSDWKWDRVLPHLSDLTGRTILDVGCGSGYHLWRMIGAGAHLAVGIDPTQLFLCQFEAVRKLLGNDQRAHLLPLGIEQLPALKAFDTVFSMGVLYHRRSPLEHLWQLKDQLVNEGELVLETLVVDGDENTVLVPGDRYAQMRNVYFIPSAPALKKWLEKCGFVDVHIADVCVTTTEEQRRTEWMVTESLADFLDPNDRSKTVEGYPAPQRAVLIARKP
;
A
#
# COMPACT_ATOMS: atom_id res chain seq x y z
N MET A 1 -2.00 18.43 14.40
CA MET A 1 -1.07 17.93 13.36
C MET A 1 -0.74 16.49 13.74
N ILE A 2 -0.58 15.57 12.79
CA ILE A 2 -0.21 14.19 13.12
C ILE A 2 1.24 14.21 13.63
N GLU A 3 1.44 13.67 14.83
CA GLU A 3 2.73 13.65 15.52
C GLU A 3 3.43 12.31 15.28
N PHE A 4 4.70 12.36 14.86
CA PHE A 4 5.51 11.17 14.56
C PHE A 4 6.46 10.79 15.71
N GLY A 5 6.34 11.46 16.87
CA GLY A 5 7.19 11.26 18.03
C GLY A 5 7.23 9.82 18.53
N ASN A 6 6.09 9.11 18.51
CA ASN A 6 6.04 7.70 18.90
C ASN A 6 6.93 6.83 18.01
N PHE A 7 6.87 7.03 16.69
CA PHE A 7 7.72 6.29 15.76
C PHE A 7 9.19 6.64 15.96
N TYR A 8 9.53 7.91 16.15
CA TYR A 8 10.91 8.32 16.42
C TYR A 8 11.46 7.66 17.69
N GLN A 9 10.67 7.62 18.76
CA GLN A 9 11.06 6.95 20.01
C GLN A 9 11.21 5.43 19.85
N LEU A 10 10.36 4.82 19.02
CA LEU A 10 10.43 3.40 18.70
C LEU A 10 11.73 3.07 17.96
N ILE A 11 12.01 3.76 16.85
CA ILE A 11 13.19 3.45 16.04
C ILE A 11 14.51 3.87 16.70
N ALA A 12 14.48 4.86 17.61
CA ALA A 12 15.64 5.26 18.40
C ALA A 12 16.22 4.10 19.24
N LYS A 13 15.44 3.05 19.49
CA LYS A 13 15.83 1.91 20.33
C LYS A 13 15.99 0.60 19.55
N ASN A 14 15.94 0.63 18.22
CA ASN A 14 16.04 -0.59 17.40
C ASN A 14 17.01 -0.41 16.21
N HIS A 15 17.04 -1.40 15.31
CA HIS A 15 17.93 -1.47 14.16
C HIS A 15 17.61 -0.46 13.04
N LEU A 16 16.55 0.34 13.17
CA LEU A 16 16.20 1.46 12.27
C LEU A 16 16.69 2.82 12.80
N SER A 17 17.42 2.87 13.91
CA SER A 17 17.82 4.12 14.57
C SER A 17 18.60 5.09 13.68
N HIS A 18 19.43 4.60 12.74
CA HIS A 18 20.15 5.43 11.77
C HIS A 18 19.23 6.21 10.82
N TRP A 19 17.97 5.79 10.68
CA TRP A 19 16.99 6.55 9.89
C TRP A 19 16.65 7.91 10.54
N LEU A 20 16.92 8.10 11.84
CA LEU A 20 16.76 9.39 12.51
C LEU A 20 17.70 10.49 11.99
N GLU A 21 18.75 10.11 11.26
CA GLU A 21 19.66 11.08 10.62
C GLU A 21 18.98 11.90 9.52
N THR A 22 17.96 11.33 8.85
CA THR A 22 17.29 11.97 7.72
C THR A 22 15.78 12.17 7.94
N LEU A 23 15.10 11.19 8.56
CA LEU A 23 13.64 11.14 8.64
C LEU A 23 13.01 12.38 9.29
N PRO A 24 13.42 12.84 10.48
CA PRO A 24 12.76 13.98 11.13
C PRO A 24 12.82 15.26 10.30
N ALA A 25 13.94 15.50 9.60
CA ALA A 25 14.10 16.65 8.73
C ALA A 25 13.16 16.59 7.51
N GLN A 26 13.01 15.40 6.92
CA GLN A 26 12.10 15.16 5.79
C GLN A 26 10.64 15.34 6.20
N ILE A 27 10.23 14.79 7.34
CA ILE A 27 8.87 14.96 7.87
C ILE A 27 8.60 16.43 8.19
N ALA A 28 9.54 17.12 8.82
CA ALA A 28 9.38 18.54 9.13
C ALA A 28 9.27 19.41 7.86
N ALA A 29 9.99 19.04 6.78
CA ALA A 29 9.84 19.70 5.49
C ALA A 29 8.45 19.44 4.90
N TRP A 30 8.00 18.19 4.84
CA TRP A 30 6.68 17.80 4.37
C TRP A 30 5.54 18.50 5.14
N GLN A 31 5.66 18.63 6.47
CA GLN A 31 4.66 19.31 7.30
C GLN A 31 4.54 20.82 6.98
N ARG A 32 5.62 21.46 6.50
CA ARG A 32 5.67 22.89 6.14
C ARG A 32 5.26 23.15 4.68
N GLU A 33 5.44 22.18 3.81
CA GLU A 33 5.04 22.29 2.41
C GLU A 33 3.52 22.46 2.26
N GLN A 34 3.07 23.04 1.14
CA GLN A 34 1.66 23.40 0.95
C GLN A 34 0.76 22.17 1.08
N GLN A 35 0.10 22.07 2.22
CA GLN A 35 -0.89 21.03 2.50
C GLN A 35 -2.04 21.15 1.50
N HIS A 36 -2.54 20.01 1.05
CA HIS A 36 -3.66 19.93 0.12
C HIS A 36 -4.84 20.76 0.66
N GLY A 37 -5.64 21.38 -0.22
CA GLY A 37 -6.73 22.27 0.21
C GLY A 37 -7.76 21.61 1.13
N LEU A 38 -7.91 20.28 1.05
CA LEU A 38 -8.79 19.47 1.91
C LEU A 38 -8.11 18.88 3.16
N PHE A 39 -6.81 19.10 3.36
CA PHE A 39 -6.07 18.46 4.45
C PHE A 39 -6.65 18.76 5.83
N LYS A 40 -7.13 19.99 6.04
CA LYS A 40 -7.81 20.37 7.29
C LYS A 40 -9.08 19.54 7.53
N GLN A 41 -9.86 19.26 6.50
CA GLN A 41 -11.06 18.43 6.62
C GLN A 41 -10.68 16.98 6.99
N TRP A 42 -9.66 16.42 6.33
CA TRP A 42 -9.22 15.06 6.61
C TRP A 42 -8.60 14.90 8.01
N SER A 43 -7.74 15.82 8.41
CA SER A 43 -7.14 15.80 9.76
C SER A 43 -8.17 16.01 10.85
N ASN A 44 -9.16 16.89 10.66
CA ASN A 44 -10.30 17.03 11.57
C ASN A 44 -11.10 15.73 11.71
N ALA A 45 -11.27 14.97 10.62
CA ALA A 45 -11.95 13.69 10.69
C ALA A 45 -11.21 12.70 11.62
N VAL A 46 -9.87 12.63 11.53
CA VAL A 46 -9.03 11.83 12.43
C VAL A 46 -9.10 12.34 13.87
N GLU A 47 -9.04 13.66 14.07
CA GLU A 47 -9.11 14.28 15.40
C GLU A 47 -10.44 13.96 16.10
N PHE A 48 -11.57 14.08 15.39
CA PHE A 48 -12.90 13.90 15.95
C PHE A 48 -13.37 12.44 15.99
N LEU A 49 -12.66 11.48 15.38
CA LEU A 49 -12.91 10.06 15.60
C LEU A 49 -12.66 9.69 17.07
N PRO A 50 -13.46 8.80 17.68
CA PRO A 50 -13.17 8.32 19.02
C PRO A 50 -11.89 7.46 19.00
N GLU A 51 -11.08 7.57 20.04
CA GLU A 51 -10.06 6.55 20.31
C GLU A 51 -10.75 5.36 20.96
N MET A 52 -10.55 4.17 20.39
CA MET A 52 -11.25 2.96 20.81
C MET A 52 -10.25 1.81 20.86
N THR A 53 -10.29 1.03 21.94
CA THR A 53 -9.54 -0.23 22.02
C THR A 53 -10.46 -1.38 21.58
N PRO A 54 -10.09 -2.17 20.56
CA PRO A 54 -10.90 -3.31 20.14
C PRO A 54 -10.97 -4.36 21.25
N TRP A 55 -12.17 -4.86 21.52
CA TRP A 55 -12.37 -6.00 22.42
C TRP A 55 -12.03 -7.32 21.71
N ARG A 56 -12.40 -7.44 20.43
CA ARG A 56 -11.88 -8.45 19.51
C ARG A 56 -11.26 -7.76 18.30
N LEU A 57 -10.12 -8.29 17.86
CA LEU A 57 -9.36 -7.78 16.73
C LEU A 57 -8.92 -8.98 15.87
N ASP A 58 -9.35 -9.00 14.62
CA ASP A 58 -8.84 -9.93 13.61
C ASP A 58 -8.04 -9.15 12.58
N LEU A 59 -6.74 -9.46 12.51
CA LEU A 59 -5.82 -8.99 11.48
C LEU A 59 -5.36 -10.13 10.56
N LEU A 60 -5.64 -11.38 10.93
CA LEU A 60 -5.16 -12.57 10.24
C LEU A 60 -5.99 -12.81 8.98
N HIS A 61 -7.31 -12.82 9.10
CA HIS A 61 -8.21 -13.08 7.97
C HIS A 61 -8.79 -11.81 7.36
N SER A 62 -8.88 -10.73 8.12
CA SER A 62 -9.40 -9.43 7.67
C SER A 62 -8.70 -8.29 8.41
N VAL A 63 -9.26 -7.07 8.34
CA VAL A 63 -8.95 -6.00 9.31
C VAL A 63 -10.28 -5.64 9.97
N THR A 64 -10.61 -6.40 11.02
CA THR A 64 -11.91 -6.33 11.71
C THR A 64 -11.71 -6.03 13.19
N ALA A 65 -12.40 -5.00 13.69
CA ALA A 65 -12.40 -4.60 15.08
C ALA A 65 -13.83 -4.58 15.65
N GLU A 66 -14.02 -5.18 16.82
CA GLU A 66 -15.32 -5.26 17.48
C GLU A 66 -15.24 -4.73 18.92
N SER A 67 -16.37 -4.23 19.41
CA SER A 67 -16.55 -3.83 20.81
C SER A 67 -17.23 -4.95 21.60
N GLU A 68 -17.10 -4.95 22.93
CA GLU A 68 -17.74 -5.95 23.80
C GLU A 68 -19.28 -5.90 23.69
N THR A 69 -19.81 -4.68 23.68
CA THR A 69 -21.24 -4.41 23.47
C THR A 69 -21.43 -3.57 22.21
N PRO A 70 -22.48 -3.83 21.40
CA PRO A 70 -22.76 -3.03 20.21
C PRO A 70 -22.81 -1.53 20.52
N LEU A 71 -22.23 -0.74 19.62
CA LEU A 71 -22.29 0.71 19.71
C LEU A 71 -23.72 1.22 19.48
N SER A 72 -24.07 2.34 20.10
CA SER A 72 -25.32 3.04 19.80
C SER A 72 -25.35 3.54 18.36
N GLU A 73 -26.55 3.69 17.79
CA GLU A 73 -26.73 4.23 16.42
C GLU A 73 -26.04 5.59 16.24
N GLY A 74 -26.06 6.46 17.28
CA GLY A 74 -25.38 7.75 17.24
C GLY A 74 -23.85 7.63 17.17
N GLN A 75 -23.26 6.65 17.85
CA GLN A 75 -21.82 6.38 17.78
C GLN A 75 -21.43 5.83 16.40
N LEU A 76 -22.18 4.85 15.89
CA LEU A 76 -21.98 4.27 14.56
C LEU A 76 -22.06 5.35 13.47
N LYS A 77 -23.11 6.17 13.51
CA LYS A 77 -23.30 7.28 12.56
C LYS A 77 -22.17 8.30 12.61
N ARG A 78 -21.65 8.61 13.80
CA ARG A 78 -20.48 9.48 13.97
C ARG A 78 -19.24 8.89 13.30
N ILE A 79 -18.94 7.61 13.55
CA ILE A 79 -17.79 6.92 12.96
C ILE A 79 -17.92 6.88 11.43
N ASP A 80 -19.06 6.42 10.92
CA ASP A 80 -19.35 6.36 9.48
C ASP A 80 -19.18 7.74 8.81
N THR A 81 -19.80 8.79 9.35
CA THR A 81 -19.74 10.14 8.77
C THR A 81 -18.29 10.66 8.71
N LEU A 82 -17.51 10.45 9.77
CA LEU A 82 -16.12 10.88 9.81
C LEU A 82 -15.23 10.08 8.85
N LEU A 83 -15.45 8.76 8.73
CA LEU A 83 -14.72 7.94 7.77
C LEU A 83 -15.12 8.28 6.33
N ARG A 84 -16.38 8.62 6.05
CA ARG A 84 -16.82 9.07 4.72
C ARG A 84 -16.19 10.40 4.30
N ASN A 85 -15.84 11.27 5.25
CA ASN A 85 -15.04 12.47 4.96
C ASN A 85 -13.62 12.17 4.46
N LEU A 86 -13.15 10.93 4.60
CA LEU A 86 -11.87 10.44 4.09
C LEU A 86 -12.01 9.67 2.76
N MET A 87 -13.15 9.77 2.08
CA MET A 87 -13.27 9.27 0.70
C MET A 87 -12.36 10.04 -0.26
N PRO A 88 -11.86 9.40 -1.34
CA PRO A 88 -12.13 8.02 -1.74
C PRO A 88 -11.30 6.97 -0.96
N TRP A 89 -11.96 5.88 -0.54
CA TRP A 89 -11.32 4.72 0.06
C TRP A 89 -10.99 3.68 -1.01
N ARG A 90 -9.69 3.50 -1.31
CA ARG A 90 -9.23 2.66 -2.42
C ARG A 90 -8.76 1.27 -2.01
N LYS A 91 -7.93 1.14 -0.98
CA LYS A 91 -7.38 -0.16 -0.52
C LYS A 91 -8.05 -0.60 0.80
N GLY A 92 -8.48 -1.85 0.88
CA GLY A 92 -9.22 -2.47 1.98
C GLY A 92 -9.85 -3.82 1.58
N PRO A 93 -10.95 -4.28 2.18
CA PRO A 93 -11.89 -3.52 3.03
C PRO A 93 -11.49 -3.44 4.51
N PHE A 94 -12.20 -2.63 5.29
CA PHE A 94 -12.10 -2.57 6.75
C PHE A 94 -13.47 -2.77 7.39
N SER A 95 -13.55 -3.48 8.52
CA SER A 95 -14.78 -3.60 9.30
C SER A 95 -14.52 -3.10 10.72
N LEU A 96 -14.99 -1.88 11.03
CA LEU A 96 -14.63 -1.17 12.25
C LEU A 96 -15.88 -0.90 13.08
N TYR A 97 -16.09 -1.71 14.12
CA TYR A 97 -17.19 -1.59 15.07
C TYR A 97 -18.58 -1.58 14.42
N GLY A 98 -18.76 -2.32 13.32
CA GLY A 98 -20.01 -2.38 12.55
C GLY A 98 -20.11 -1.37 11.40
N VAL A 99 -19.06 -0.57 11.16
CA VAL A 99 -18.93 0.23 9.94
C VAL A 99 -18.06 -0.53 8.94
N ASP A 100 -18.67 -0.99 7.85
CA ASP A 100 -17.99 -1.71 6.78
C ASP A 100 -17.57 -0.76 5.66
N ILE A 101 -16.27 -0.54 5.55
CA ILE A 101 -15.64 0.27 4.50
C ILE A 101 -15.34 -0.64 3.30
N ASP A 102 -16.34 -0.83 2.44
CA ASP A 102 -16.16 -1.51 1.15
C ASP A 102 -15.39 -0.60 0.19
N THR A 103 -14.07 -0.78 0.14
CA THR A 103 -13.14 0.01 -0.68
C THR A 103 -13.23 -0.32 -2.15
N GLU A 104 -12.70 0.55 -3.02
CA GLU A 104 -12.62 0.32 -4.47
C GLU A 104 -12.04 -1.06 -4.83
N TRP A 105 -10.92 -1.40 -4.18
CA TRP A 105 -10.18 -2.64 -4.39
C TRP A 105 -10.51 -3.68 -3.31
N ARG A 106 -10.71 -4.93 -3.75
CA ARG A 106 -10.58 -6.14 -2.93
C ARG A 106 -9.09 -6.44 -2.68
N SER A 107 -8.50 -5.64 -1.79
CA SER A 107 -7.07 -5.76 -1.47
C SER A 107 -6.76 -7.02 -0.66
N ASP A 108 -7.79 -7.59 -0.03
CA ASP A 108 -7.81 -8.93 0.56
C ASP A 108 -7.52 -10.02 -0.48
N TRP A 109 -8.13 -9.96 -1.67
CA TRP A 109 -7.89 -10.97 -2.71
C TRP A 109 -6.43 -10.98 -3.17
N LYS A 110 -5.83 -9.79 -3.35
CA LYS A 110 -4.40 -9.69 -3.65
C LYS A 110 -3.56 -10.28 -2.53
N TRP A 111 -3.90 -9.98 -1.27
CA TRP A 111 -3.17 -10.53 -0.13
C TRP A 111 -3.21 -12.05 -0.12
N ASP A 112 -4.37 -12.66 -0.37
CA ASP A 112 -4.54 -14.11 -0.40
C ASP A 112 -3.77 -14.77 -1.56
N ARG A 113 -3.61 -14.08 -2.69
CA ARG A 113 -2.73 -14.53 -3.80
C ARG A 113 -1.25 -14.42 -3.45
N VAL A 114 -0.84 -13.42 -2.67
CA VAL A 114 0.56 -13.15 -2.34
C VAL A 114 1.06 -14.03 -1.19
N LEU A 115 0.26 -14.15 -0.12
CA LEU A 115 0.64 -14.77 1.15
C LEU A 115 1.27 -16.18 1.02
N PRO A 116 0.77 -17.10 0.16
CA PRO A 116 1.33 -18.45 0.04
C PRO A 116 2.77 -18.51 -0.50
N HIS A 117 3.26 -17.41 -1.09
CA HIS A 117 4.59 -17.33 -1.69
C HIS A 117 5.62 -16.61 -0.82
N LEU A 118 5.17 -16.02 0.28
CA LEU A 118 6.05 -15.27 1.18
C LEU A 118 6.86 -16.21 2.07
N SER A 119 8.08 -15.78 2.39
CA SER A 119 8.74 -16.28 3.58
C SER A 119 7.89 -15.98 4.82
N ASP A 120 8.04 -16.80 5.87
CA ASP A 120 7.33 -16.57 7.14
C ASP A 120 7.57 -15.14 7.64
N LEU A 121 6.48 -14.39 7.83
CA LEU A 121 6.49 -13.00 8.26
C LEU A 121 6.70 -12.86 9.78
N THR A 122 6.64 -13.96 10.53
CA THR A 122 6.80 -13.97 11.99
C THR A 122 8.09 -13.26 12.42
N GLY A 123 7.93 -12.19 13.21
CA GLY A 123 9.05 -11.43 13.77
C GLY A 123 9.73 -10.44 12.82
N ARG A 124 9.34 -10.40 11.54
CA ARG A 124 9.97 -9.53 10.54
C ARG A 124 9.67 -8.05 10.76
N THR A 125 10.63 -7.20 10.40
CA THR A 125 10.45 -5.76 10.19
C THR A 125 10.32 -5.49 8.70
N ILE A 126 9.18 -4.92 8.30
CA ILE A 126 8.74 -4.86 6.91
C ILE A 126 8.58 -3.41 6.45
N LEU A 127 8.96 -3.14 5.20
CA LEU A 127 8.66 -1.89 4.51
C LEU A 127 7.60 -2.14 3.41
N ASP A 128 6.52 -1.37 3.38
CA ASP A 128 5.54 -1.35 2.28
C ASP A 128 5.58 -0.02 1.53
N VAL A 129 6.05 -0.07 0.29
CA VAL A 129 6.27 1.10 -0.57
C VAL A 129 5.01 1.39 -1.37
N GLY A 130 4.47 2.61 -1.22
CA GLY A 130 3.18 2.97 -1.82
C GLY A 130 2.02 2.26 -1.14
N CYS A 131 2.07 2.19 0.20
CA CYS A 131 1.14 1.40 1.02
C CYS A 131 -0.33 1.85 0.92
N GLY A 132 -0.61 3.04 0.38
CA GLY A 132 -1.97 3.58 0.32
C GLY A 132 -2.57 3.73 1.72
N SER A 133 -3.81 3.28 1.92
CA SER A 133 -4.48 3.32 3.25
C SER A 133 -3.78 2.51 4.35
N GLY A 134 -2.76 1.70 4.00
CA GLY A 134 -2.04 0.84 4.92
C GLY A 134 -2.76 -0.48 5.24
N TYR A 135 -3.79 -0.86 4.46
CA TYR A 135 -4.49 -2.15 4.63
C TYR A 135 -3.51 -3.34 4.75
N HIS A 136 -2.54 -3.43 3.84
CA HIS A 136 -1.58 -4.54 3.84
C HIS A 136 -0.61 -4.50 5.02
N LEU A 137 -0.30 -3.33 5.59
CA LEU A 137 0.48 -3.24 6.84
C LEU A 137 -0.23 -4.02 7.96
N TRP A 138 -1.53 -3.82 8.11
CA TRP A 138 -2.32 -4.52 9.13
C TRP A 138 -2.38 -6.04 8.89
N ARG A 139 -2.48 -6.47 7.63
CA ARG A 139 -2.41 -7.90 7.29
C ARG A 139 -1.04 -8.51 7.57
N MET A 140 0.06 -7.76 7.33
CA MET A 140 1.41 -8.18 7.72
C MET A 140 1.53 -8.38 9.22
N ILE A 141 0.97 -7.47 10.04
CA ILE A 141 0.90 -7.63 11.49
C ILE A 141 0.08 -8.87 11.87
N GLY A 142 -1.06 -9.09 11.23
CA GLY A 142 -1.87 -10.29 11.45
C GLY A 142 -1.17 -11.60 11.09
N ALA A 143 -0.27 -11.56 10.10
CA ALA A 143 0.59 -12.67 9.71
C ALA A 143 1.85 -12.83 10.57
N GLY A 144 2.00 -12.04 11.64
CA GLY A 144 3.06 -12.22 12.64
C GLY A 144 4.24 -11.24 12.55
N ALA A 145 4.21 -10.26 11.63
CA ALA A 145 5.27 -9.25 11.55
C ALA A 145 5.42 -8.48 12.87
N HIS A 146 6.67 -8.19 13.25
CA HIS A 146 6.97 -7.43 14.47
C HIS A 146 6.66 -5.94 14.29
N LEU A 147 7.03 -5.39 13.13
CA LEU A 147 6.86 -3.98 12.79
C LEU A 147 6.62 -3.84 11.28
N ALA A 148 5.56 -3.14 10.90
CA ALA A 148 5.25 -2.84 9.51
C ALA A 148 5.29 -1.32 9.26
N VAL A 149 6.22 -0.86 8.44
CA VAL A 149 6.39 0.54 8.09
C VAL A 149 5.92 0.76 6.66
N GLY A 150 4.92 1.59 6.46
CA GLY A 150 4.48 2.03 5.14
C GLY A 150 5.07 3.39 4.79
N ILE A 151 5.35 3.61 3.50
CA ILE A 151 5.61 4.94 2.96
C ILE A 151 4.62 5.28 1.85
N ASP A 152 4.03 6.46 1.89
CA ASP A 152 3.21 7.01 0.82
C ASP A 152 3.12 8.54 0.94
N PRO A 153 3.50 9.34 -0.06
CA PRO A 153 3.50 10.81 0.05
C PRO A 153 2.07 11.40 0.05
N THR A 154 1.03 10.61 -0.20
CA THR A 154 -0.35 11.07 -0.31
C THR A 154 -0.94 11.40 1.06
N GLN A 155 -1.21 12.69 1.30
CA GLN A 155 -1.78 13.19 2.56
C GLN A 155 -3.10 12.52 2.99
N LEU A 156 -3.98 12.22 2.04
CA LEU A 156 -5.25 11.52 2.34
C LEU A 156 -5.01 10.14 2.95
N PHE A 157 -4.04 9.40 2.42
CA PHE A 157 -3.74 8.04 2.86
C PHE A 157 -3.13 8.01 4.27
N LEU A 158 -2.31 8.99 4.62
CA LEU A 158 -1.89 9.19 6.01
C LEU A 158 -3.09 9.38 6.94
N CYS A 159 -4.05 10.24 6.58
CA CYS A 159 -5.25 10.43 7.40
C CYS A 159 -6.12 9.16 7.49
N GLN A 160 -6.26 8.40 6.40
CA GLN A 160 -6.98 7.11 6.40
C GLN A 160 -6.30 6.11 7.34
N PHE A 161 -4.98 5.97 7.25
CA PHE A 161 -4.20 5.08 8.10
C PHE A 161 -4.34 5.46 9.58
N GLU A 162 -4.17 6.74 9.91
CA GLU A 162 -4.30 7.24 11.29
C GLU A 162 -5.71 7.09 11.86
N ALA A 163 -6.75 7.27 11.02
CA ALA A 163 -8.13 6.99 11.39
C ALA A 163 -8.32 5.52 11.78
N VAL A 164 -7.81 4.60 10.96
CA VAL A 164 -7.84 3.15 11.27
C VAL A 164 -7.02 2.87 12.53
N ARG A 165 -5.78 3.36 12.64
CA ARG A 165 -4.91 3.16 13.81
C ARG A 165 -5.60 3.59 15.12
N LYS A 166 -6.27 4.75 15.12
CA LYS A 166 -7.02 5.27 16.28
C LYS A 166 -8.20 4.37 16.68
N LEU A 167 -8.87 3.78 15.70
CA LEU A 167 -9.95 2.81 15.90
C LEU A 167 -9.43 1.38 16.19
N LEU A 168 -8.13 1.13 16.07
CA LEU A 168 -7.48 -0.13 16.45
C LEU A 168 -6.74 -0.03 17.79
N GLY A 169 -7.13 0.91 18.67
CA GLY A 169 -6.50 1.07 19.98
C GLY A 169 -5.17 1.79 19.94
N ASN A 170 -4.96 2.64 18.93
CA ASN A 170 -3.70 3.34 18.71
C ASN A 170 -2.51 2.37 18.60
N ASP A 171 -2.71 1.24 17.93
CA ASP A 171 -1.70 0.18 17.77
C ASP A 171 -0.39 0.73 17.20
N GLN A 172 0.74 0.40 17.82
CA GLN A 172 2.08 0.90 17.48
C GLN A 172 2.92 -0.11 16.67
N ARG A 173 2.31 -1.20 16.18
CA ARG A 173 3.01 -2.20 15.35
C ARG A 173 3.07 -1.79 13.89
N ALA A 174 2.19 -0.89 13.44
CA ALA A 174 2.21 -0.35 12.08
C ALA A 174 2.33 1.18 12.10
N HIS A 175 3.08 1.72 11.13
CA HIS A 175 3.24 3.17 10.96
C HIS A 175 3.24 3.54 9.47
N LEU A 176 2.61 4.66 9.10
CA LEU A 176 2.69 5.23 7.76
C LEU A 176 3.48 6.55 7.82
N LEU A 177 4.52 6.66 7.01
CA LEU A 177 5.33 7.86 6.87
C LEU A 177 5.05 8.54 5.52
N PRO A 178 4.82 9.86 5.49
CA PRO A 178 4.48 10.57 4.26
C PRO A 178 5.70 10.86 3.37
N LEU A 179 6.38 9.80 2.93
CA LEU A 179 7.58 9.86 2.10
C LEU A 179 7.37 9.16 0.76
N GLY A 180 7.99 9.71 -0.29
CA GLY A 180 8.30 8.98 -1.51
C GLY A 180 9.53 8.09 -1.33
N ILE A 181 9.60 6.98 -2.06
CA ILE A 181 10.72 6.03 -1.96
C ILE A 181 12.07 6.66 -2.34
N GLU A 182 12.07 7.64 -3.23
CA GLU A 182 13.24 8.41 -3.64
C GLU A 182 13.88 9.22 -2.50
N GLN A 183 13.14 9.43 -1.41
CA GLN A 183 13.63 10.16 -0.24
C GLN A 183 14.39 9.25 0.74
N LEU A 184 14.26 7.93 0.61
CA LEU A 184 14.91 7.01 1.55
C LEU A 184 16.42 6.92 1.25
N PRO A 185 17.29 6.95 2.29
CA PRO A 185 18.66 6.51 2.12
C PRO A 185 18.71 4.98 1.93
N ALA A 186 19.90 4.42 1.71
CA ALA A 186 20.08 2.97 1.72
C ALA A 186 20.03 2.43 3.17
N LEU A 187 18.82 2.18 3.68
CA LEU A 187 18.63 1.78 5.08
C LEU A 187 19.18 0.39 5.37
N LYS A 188 19.09 -0.55 4.42
CA LYS A 188 19.55 -1.95 4.53
C LYS A 188 19.15 -2.62 5.84
N ALA A 189 17.88 -2.46 6.21
CA ALA A 189 17.41 -2.75 7.56
C ALA A 189 16.08 -3.51 7.61
N PHE A 190 15.41 -3.72 6.48
CA PHE A 190 14.14 -4.46 6.42
C PHE A 190 14.36 -5.91 6.01
N ASP A 191 13.66 -6.83 6.68
CA ASP A 191 13.69 -8.26 6.36
C ASP A 191 12.92 -8.57 5.07
N THR A 192 11.80 -7.85 4.87
CA THR A 192 10.97 -7.94 3.67
C THR A 192 10.57 -6.54 3.21
N VAL A 193 10.57 -6.31 1.89
CA VAL A 193 10.14 -5.05 1.26
C VAL A 193 9.05 -5.37 0.25
N PHE A 194 7.90 -4.70 0.37
CA PHE A 194 6.81 -4.74 -0.59
C PHE A 194 6.86 -3.50 -1.47
N SER A 195 6.61 -3.68 -2.77
CA SER A 195 6.37 -2.59 -3.72
C SER A 195 5.23 -3.01 -4.64
N MET A 196 3.99 -2.73 -4.24
CA MET A 196 2.79 -3.18 -4.95
C MET A 196 2.03 -2.02 -5.60
N GLY A 197 2.07 -1.96 -6.92
CA GLY A 197 1.42 -0.94 -7.73
C GLY A 197 2.21 0.36 -7.87
N VAL A 198 3.54 0.30 -7.75
CA VAL A 198 4.41 1.49 -7.78
C VAL A 198 5.27 1.57 -9.04
N LEU A 199 5.83 0.44 -9.51
CA LEU A 199 6.85 0.41 -10.58
C LEU A 199 6.41 1.15 -11.85
N TYR A 200 5.17 0.93 -12.30
CA TYR A 200 4.65 1.55 -13.53
C TYR A 200 4.52 3.09 -13.44
N HIS A 201 4.57 3.68 -12.24
CA HIS A 201 4.63 5.13 -12.03
C HIS A 201 6.05 5.68 -11.93
N ARG A 202 7.08 4.85 -12.10
CA ARG A 202 8.50 5.26 -12.01
C ARG A 202 9.09 5.49 -13.39
N ARG A 203 9.71 6.67 -13.55
CA ARG A 203 10.42 7.07 -14.77
C ARG A 203 11.63 6.18 -15.04
N SER A 204 12.24 5.63 -14.00
CA SER A 204 13.43 4.80 -14.07
C SER A 204 13.17 3.49 -13.32
N PRO A 205 12.73 2.43 -14.03
CA PRO A 205 12.33 1.18 -13.38
C PRO A 205 13.51 0.48 -12.71
N LEU A 206 14.71 0.51 -13.32
CA LEU A 206 15.88 -0.14 -12.73
C LEU A 206 16.39 0.57 -11.47
N GLU A 207 16.35 1.90 -11.44
CA GLU A 207 16.67 2.67 -10.22
C GLU A 207 15.66 2.39 -9.11
N HIS A 208 14.38 2.24 -9.44
CA HIS A 208 13.39 1.80 -8.45
C HIS A 208 13.76 0.42 -7.86
N LEU A 209 14.13 -0.54 -8.70
CA LEU A 209 14.55 -1.87 -8.23
C LEU A 209 15.83 -1.82 -7.38
N TRP A 210 16.83 -1.01 -7.75
CA TRP A 210 18.02 -0.79 -6.91
C TRP A 210 17.66 -0.13 -5.58
N GLN A 211 16.80 0.88 -5.60
CA GLN A 211 16.37 1.58 -4.40
C GLN A 211 15.62 0.65 -3.43
N LEU A 212 14.78 -0.26 -3.94
CA LEU A 212 14.16 -1.31 -3.12
C LEU A 212 15.20 -2.26 -2.51
N LYS A 213 16.20 -2.68 -3.29
CA LYS A 213 17.30 -3.54 -2.82
C LYS A 213 18.11 -2.87 -1.71
N ASP A 214 18.25 -1.56 -1.76
CA ASP A 214 18.98 -0.77 -0.76
C ASP A 214 18.22 -0.63 0.57
N GLN A 215 16.95 -1.04 0.64
CA GLN A 215 16.20 -1.09 1.90
C GLN A 215 16.32 -2.45 2.60
N LEU A 216 16.55 -3.53 1.85
CA LEU A 216 16.65 -4.89 2.38
C LEU A 216 17.96 -5.16 3.13
N VAL A 217 17.91 -6.00 4.16
CA VAL A 217 19.09 -6.72 4.66
C VAL A 217 19.58 -7.76 3.65
N ASN A 218 20.81 -8.27 3.78
CA ASN A 218 21.22 -9.45 3.00
C ASN A 218 20.33 -10.64 3.39
N GLU A 219 20.04 -11.51 2.42
CA GLU A 219 19.03 -12.57 2.53
C GLU A 219 17.58 -12.07 2.69
N GLY A 220 17.35 -10.75 2.59
CA GLY A 220 16.04 -10.15 2.65
C GLY A 220 15.17 -10.47 1.42
N GLU A 221 13.85 -10.44 1.60
CA GLU A 221 12.86 -10.79 0.59
C GLU A 221 12.23 -9.54 -0.04
N LEU A 222 12.22 -9.48 -1.38
CA LEU A 222 11.45 -8.52 -2.14
C LEU A 222 10.13 -9.14 -2.59
N VAL A 223 9.03 -8.42 -2.37
CA VAL A 223 7.71 -8.69 -2.93
C VAL A 223 7.34 -7.56 -3.89
N LEU A 224 7.37 -7.83 -5.19
CA LEU A 224 7.10 -6.85 -6.23
C LEU A 224 5.78 -7.17 -6.93
N GLU A 225 4.88 -6.19 -7.00
CA GLU A 225 3.66 -6.30 -7.79
C GLU A 225 3.49 -5.06 -8.68
N THR A 226 3.19 -5.28 -9.96
CA THR A 226 2.97 -4.19 -10.92
C THR A 226 2.08 -4.64 -12.07
N LEU A 227 1.61 -3.67 -12.85
CA LEU A 227 1.03 -3.91 -14.17
C LEU A 227 2.03 -4.62 -15.09
N VAL A 228 1.53 -5.57 -15.87
CA VAL A 228 2.27 -6.31 -16.91
C VAL A 228 1.44 -6.49 -18.18
N VAL A 229 2.08 -6.92 -19.26
CA VAL A 229 1.45 -7.42 -20.49
C VAL A 229 1.92 -8.84 -20.80
N ASP A 230 1.18 -9.57 -21.63
CA ASP A 230 1.65 -10.85 -22.14
C ASP A 230 2.85 -10.66 -23.08
N GLY A 231 3.83 -11.56 -22.98
CA GLY A 231 5.02 -11.53 -23.84
C GLY A 231 6.23 -12.26 -23.25
N ASP A 232 7.33 -12.21 -24.01
CA ASP A 232 8.62 -12.81 -23.64
C ASP A 232 9.52 -11.83 -22.86
N GLU A 233 10.77 -12.24 -22.59
CA GLU A 233 11.75 -11.44 -21.85
C GLU A 233 12.15 -10.09 -22.48
N ASN A 234 11.73 -9.84 -23.72
CA ASN A 234 12.02 -8.63 -24.47
C ASN A 234 10.75 -7.80 -24.75
N THR A 235 9.61 -8.20 -24.20
CA THR A 235 8.32 -7.52 -24.41
C THR A 235 8.06 -6.49 -23.32
N VAL A 236 7.91 -5.22 -23.71
CA VAL A 236 7.63 -4.10 -22.79
C VAL A 236 6.70 -3.10 -23.48
N LEU A 237 5.59 -2.76 -22.83
CA LEU A 237 4.69 -1.69 -23.26
C LEU A 237 5.06 -0.37 -22.54
N VAL A 238 5.17 0.71 -23.31
CA VAL A 238 5.21 2.08 -22.83
C VAL A 238 4.00 2.81 -23.44
N PRO A 239 2.95 3.13 -22.66
CA PRO A 239 1.75 3.76 -23.21
C PRO A 239 2.01 5.23 -23.54
N GLY A 240 1.07 5.85 -24.25
CA GLY A 240 1.06 7.29 -24.54
C GLY A 240 0.60 8.12 -23.33
N ASP A 241 -0.24 9.11 -23.59
CA ASP A 241 -0.71 10.05 -22.55
C ASP A 241 -1.45 9.38 -21.39
N ARG A 242 -2.16 8.29 -21.69
CA ARG A 242 -2.99 7.55 -20.73
C ARG A 242 -2.96 6.05 -20.95
N TYR A 243 -3.06 5.32 -19.85
CA TYR A 243 -3.32 3.88 -19.82
C TYR A 243 -4.39 3.62 -18.75
N ALA A 244 -5.55 3.09 -19.14
CA ALA A 244 -6.69 2.92 -18.24
C ALA A 244 -7.00 4.22 -17.46
N GLN A 245 -7.04 5.34 -18.20
CA GLN A 245 -7.18 6.73 -17.74
C GLN A 245 -6.08 7.27 -16.82
N MET A 246 -5.17 6.44 -16.32
CA MET A 246 -4.06 6.88 -15.49
C MET A 246 -3.08 7.72 -16.31
N ARG A 247 -2.66 8.84 -15.72
CA ARG A 247 -1.54 9.65 -16.22
C ARG A 247 -0.23 9.12 -15.65
N ASN A 248 0.90 9.47 -16.28
CA ASN A 248 2.25 9.14 -15.80
C ASN A 248 2.45 7.63 -15.57
N VAL A 249 2.01 6.82 -16.53
CA VAL A 249 2.34 5.40 -16.62
C VAL A 249 3.51 5.26 -17.59
N TYR A 250 4.60 4.65 -17.14
CA TYR A 250 5.86 4.57 -17.90
C TYR A 250 6.09 3.18 -18.46
N PHE A 251 6.44 2.20 -17.62
CA PHE A 251 6.83 0.87 -18.07
C PHE A 251 5.85 -0.18 -17.60
N ILE A 252 5.31 -0.96 -18.54
CA ILE A 252 4.49 -2.14 -18.31
C ILE A 252 5.21 -3.32 -18.98
N PRO A 253 6.19 -3.94 -18.30
CA PRO A 253 6.94 -5.07 -18.85
C PRO A 253 6.09 -6.33 -18.89
N SER A 254 6.47 -7.34 -19.66
CA SER A 254 6.00 -8.70 -19.41
C SER A 254 6.56 -9.23 -18.09
N ALA A 255 5.90 -10.23 -17.50
CA ALA A 255 6.43 -10.87 -16.27
C ALA A 255 7.84 -11.49 -16.49
N PRO A 256 8.14 -12.17 -17.63
CA PRO A 256 9.51 -12.60 -17.95
C PRO A 256 10.52 -11.46 -18.09
N ALA A 257 10.14 -10.33 -18.70
CA ALA A 257 11.02 -9.17 -18.82
C ALA A 257 11.33 -8.57 -17.43
N LEU A 258 10.32 -8.48 -16.56
CA LEU A 258 10.48 -7.98 -15.20
C LEU A 258 11.36 -8.89 -14.34
N LYS A 259 11.24 -10.21 -14.50
CA LYS A 259 12.15 -11.18 -13.90
C LYS A 259 13.60 -10.88 -14.29
N LYS A 260 13.87 -10.70 -15.59
CA LYS A 260 15.21 -10.38 -16.11
C LYS A 260 15.73 -9.04 -15.59
N TRP A 261 14.87 -8.05 -15.37
CA TRP A 261 15.24 -6.78 -14.75
C TRP A 261 15.65 -6.93 -13.29
N LEU A 262 14.94 -7.75 -12.51
CA LEU A 262 15.31 -8.06 -11.13
C LEU A 262 16.68 -8.74 -11.07
N GLU A 263 16.92 -9.75 -11.91
CA GLU A 263 18.21 -10.43 -12.02
C GLU A 263 19.32 -9.45 -12.43
N LYS A 264 19.04 -8.55 -13.38
CA LYS A 264 19.97 -7.48 -13.79
C LYS A 264 20.30 -6.51 -12.65
N CYS A 265 19.34 -6.22 -11.78
CA CYS A 265 19.54 -5.40 -10.58
C CYS A 265 20.23 -6.16 -9.44
N GLY A 266 20.57 -7.44 -9.64
CA GLY A 266 21.34 -8.26 -8.71
C GLY A 266 20.50 -8.91 -7.62
N PHE A 267 19.22 -9.15 -7.88
CA PHE A 267 18.41 -10.08 -7.10
C PHE A 267 18.66 -11.52 -7.57
N VAL A 268 18.44 -12.49 -6.68
CA VAL A 268 18.53 -13.93 -6.95
C VAL A 268 17.21 -14.62 -6.57
N ASP A 269 17.06 -15.89 -6.92
CA ASP A 269 15.86 -16.71 -6.66
C ASP A 269 14.55 -16.05 -7.12
N VAL A 270 14.63 -15.32 -8.23
CA VAL A 270 13.50 -14.57 -8.77
C VAL A 270 12.48 -15.53 -9.37
N HIS A 271 11.26 -15.51 -8.86
CA HIS A 271 10.15 -16.29 -9.41
C HIS A 271 8.88 -15.46 -9.59
N ILE A 272 8.13 -15.80 -10.62
CA ILE A 272 6.82 -15.22 -10.93
C ILE A 272 5.81 -16.05 -10.14
N ALA A 273 5.27 -15.47 -9.07
CA ALA A 273 4.40 -16.14 -8.11
C ALA A 273 2.95 -16.21 -8.61
N ASP A 274 2.45 -15.12 -9.17
CA ASP A 274 1.08 -14.99 -9.67
C ASP A 274 1.04 -14.05 -10.87
N VAL A 275 0.12 -14.32 -11.80
CA VAL A 275 -0.24 -13.41 -12.89
C VAL A 275 -1.75 -13.44 -13.05
N CYS A 276 -2.41 -12.31 -12.83
CA CYS A 276 -3.86 -12.24 -12.84
C CYS A 276 -4.37 -11.03 -13.63
N VAL A 277 -5.44 -11.22 -14.40
CA VAL A 277 -6.18 -10.11 -15.01
C VAL A 277 -6.98 -9.41 -13.91
N THR A 278 -6.94 -8.08 -13.89
CA THR A 278 -7.75 -7.30 -12.95
C THR A 278 -9.20 -7.33 -13.42
N THR A 279 -10.10 -7.83 -12.58
CA THR A 279 -11.53 -7.93 -12.91
C THR A 279 -12.30 -6.76 -12.30
N THR A 280 -13.49 -6.48 -12.86
CA THR A 280 -14.42 -5.50 -12.28
C THR A 280 -15.04 -5.96 -10.96
N GLU A 281 -14.80 -7.21 -10.53
CA GLU A 281 -15.16 -7.66 -9.18
C GLU A 281 -14.07 -7.31 -8.16
N GLU A 282 -12.80 -7.26 -8.61
CA GLU A 282 -11.67 -6.88 -7.78
C GLU A 282 -11.54 -5.36 -7.64
N GLN A 283 -11.75 -4.59 -8.71
CA GLN A 283 -11.70 -3.13 -8.72
C GLN A 283 -13.00 -2.54 -9.27
N ARG A 284 -13.73 -1.81 -8.44
CA ARG A 284 -15.04 -1.24 -8.79
C ARG A 284 -15.41 -0.04 -7.93
N ARG A 285 -16.40 0.71 -8.40
CA ARG A 285 -17.08 1.73 -7.60
C ARG A 285 -17.81 1.08 -6.42
N THR A 286 -17.86 1.78 -5.30
CA THR A 286 -18.57 1.40 -4.08
C THR A 286 -19.18 2.64 -3.45
N GLU A 287 -19.91 2.49 -2.34
CA GLU A 287 -20.36 3.64 -1.55
C GLU A 287 -19.21 4.49 -0.97
N TRP A 288 -18.01 3.91 -0.88
CA TRP A 288 -16.81 4.54 -0.31
C TRP A 288 -15.81 5.02 -1.37
N MET A 289 -16.06 4.71 -2.65
CA MET A 289 -15.35 5.24 -3.80
C MET A 289 -16.30 5.37 -4.98
N VAL A 290 -16.78 6.60 -5.21
CA VAL A 290 -17.92 6.88 -6.12
C VAL A 290 -17.52 7.44 -7.50
N THR A 291 -16.26 7.82 -7.67
CA THR A 291 -15.72 8.31 -8.95
C THR A 291 -15.48 7.14 -9.91
N GLU A 292 -14.98 7.42 -11.11
CA GLU A 292 -14.66 6.38 -12.11
C GLU A 292 -13.71 5.30 -11.55
N SER A 293 -13.94 4.06 -11.97
CA SER A 293 -13.15 2.87 -11.61
C SER A 293 -13.00 1.93 -12.83
N LEU A 294 -12.51 0.70 -12.65
CA LEU A 294 -12.04 -0.17 -13.74
C LEU A 294 -13.02 -0.32 -14.91
N ALA A 295 -14.32 -0.51 -14.64
CA ALA A 295 -15.32 -0.65 -15.69
C ALA A 295 -15.39 0.57 -16.63
N ASP A 296 -15.10 1.76 -16.12
CA ASP A 296 -15.05 3.02 -16.89
C ASP A 296 -13.74 3.15 -17.70
N PHE A 297 -12.72 2.34 -17.36
CA PHE A 297 -11.38 2.39 -17.97
C PHE A 297 -11.16 1.32 -19.05
N LEU A 298 -12.10 0.39 -19.20
CA LEU A 298 -12.08 -0.67 -20.22
C LEU A 298 -12.84 -0.23 -21.48
N ASP A 299 -12.51 -0.82 -22.62
CA ASP A 299 -13.30 -0.64 -23.85
C ASP A 299 -14.71 -1.22 -23.63
N PRO A 300 -15.78 -0.44 -23.86
CA PRO A 300 -17.16 -0.89 -23.65
C PRO A 300 -17.57 -2.06 -24.56
N ASN A 301 -16.88 -2.27 -25.68
CA ASN A 301 -17.14 -3.33 -26.64
C ASN A 301 -16.15 -4.50 -26.53
N ASP A 302 -15.00 -4.33 -25.88
CA ASP A 302 -13.95 -5.33 -25.74
C ASP A 302 -13.19 -5.20 -24.41
N ARG A 303 -13.68 -5.89 -23.36
CA ARG A 303 -13.08 -5.82 -22.02
C ARG A 303 -11.66 -6.38 -21.92
N SER A 304 -11.11 -7.00 -22.97
CA SER A 304 -9.70 -7.36 -23.02
C SER A 304 -8.78 -6.15 -23.27
N LYS A 305 -9.36 -4.96 -23.49
CA LYS A 305 -8.64 -3.72 -23.75
C LYS A 305 -9.03 -2.59 -22.82
N THR A 306 -8.12 -1.65 -22.65
CA THR A 306 -8.42 -0.33 -22.07
C THR A 306 -9.21 0.52 -23.06
N VAL A 307 -9.85 1.59 -22.58
CA VAL A 307 -10.57 2.56 -23.43
C VAL A 307 -9.67 3.24 -24.47
N GLU A 308 -8.35 3.26 -24.24
CA GLU A 308 -7.35 3.77 -25.18
C GLU A 308 -6.88 2.71 -26.21
N GLY A 309 -7.35 1.46 -26.11
CA GLY A 309 -7.04 0.36 -27.03
C GLY A 309 -5.82 -0.49 -26.66
N TYR A 310 -5.20 -0.27 -25.50
CA TYR A 310 -4.12 -1.12 -24.97
C TYR A 310 -4.67 -2.42 -24.36
N PRO A 311 -3.84 -3.45 -24.12
CA PRO A 311 -4.25 -4.60 -23.31
C PRO A 311 -4.77 -4.16 -21.94
N ALA A 312 -5.88 -4.78 -21.49
CA ALA A 312 -6.50 -4.49 -20.20
C ALA A 312 -5.53 -4.74 -19.02
N PRO A 313 -5.78 -4.13 -17.85
CA PRO A 313 -4.87 -4.23 -16.71
C PRO A 313 -4.66 -5.68 -16.22
N GLN A 314 -3.46 -6.19 -16.43
CA GLN A 314 -2.98 -7.46 -15.88
C GLN A 314 -1.87 -7.16 -14.87
N ARG A 315 -1.82 -7.94 -13.79
CA ARG A 315 -0.89 -7.72 -12.67
C ARG A 315 -0.07 -8.98 -12.45
N ALA A 316 1.21 -8.82 -12.17
CA ALA A 316 2.08 -9.92 -11.79
C ALA A 316 2.67 -9.68 -10.40
N VAL A 317 2.80 -10.76 -9.64
CA VAL A 317 3.55 -10.80 -8.38
C VAL A 317 4.85 -11.55 -8.62
N LEU A 318 5.96 -10.92 -8.28
CA LEU A 318 7.29 -11.53 -8.30
C LEU A 318 7.89 -11.47 -6.91
N ILE A 319 8.53 -12.57 -6.52
CA ILE A 319 9.29 -12.68 -5.28
C ILE A 319 10.76 -12.87 -5.64
N ALA A 320 11.64 -12.23 -4.89
CA ALA A 320 13.06 -12.31 -5.10
C ALA A 320 13.84 -12.16 -3.79
N ARG A 321 15.08 -12.64 -3.76
CA ARG A 321 15.97 -12.54 -2.60
C ARG A 321 17.14 -11.62 -2.89
N LYS A 322 17.53 -10.80 -1.92
CA LYS A 322 18.78 -10.04 -1.94
C LYS A 322 19.93 -10.95 -1.47
N PRO A 323 20.97 -11.19 -2.28
CA PRO A 323 22.11 -12.03 -1.88
C PRO A 323 23.02 -11.35 -0.85
#